data_AF-A0A017HUB7-F1
#
_entry.id   AF-A0A017HUB7-F1
#
_cell.length_a   1.000
_cell.length_b   1.000
_cell.length_c   1.000
_cell.angle_alpha   90.00
_cell.angle_beta   90.00
_cell.angle_gamma   90.00
#
_symmetry.space_group_name_H-M   'P 1'
#
loop_
_entity.id
_entity.type
_entity.pdbx_description
1 polymer ?
#
loop_
_entity_poly.entity_id
_entity_poly.type
_entity_poly.pdbx_seq_one_letter_code
_entity_poly.pdbx_strand_id
1 'polypeptide(L)' 'MDWASLEDHTVGFRGSEAFTQWRALVSPHFAAPPVVTHSEEVLSSGAG' A
#
# COMPACT_ATOMS: atom_id res chain seq x y z
N MET A 1 -3.03 -4.30 7.49
CA MET A 1 -3.20 -3.89 6.06
C MET A 1 -2.03 -4.52 5.39
N ASP A 2 -2.25 -5.73 4.91
CA ASP A 2 -1.15 -6.66 4.68
C ASP A 2 -1.14 -7.04 3.21
N TRP A 3 0.04 -6.96 2.62
CA TRP A 3 0.30 -7.45 1.28
C TRP A 3 0.93 -8.83 1.40
N ALA A 4 0.57 -9.75 0.51
CA ALA A 4 1.21 -11.05 0.47
C ALA A 4 2.69 -10.95 0.03
N SER A 5 3.03 -9.94 -0.79
CA SER A 5 4.40 -9.61 -1.18
C SER A 5 4.59 -8.10 -1.39
N LEU A 6 5.85 -7.65 -1.47
CA LEU A 6 6.18 -6.26 -1.80
C LEU A 6 5.76 -5.91 -3.24
N GLU A 7 5.84 -6.89 -4.14
CA GLU A 7 5.51 -6.80 -5.55
C GLU A 7 4.00 -6.60 -5.76
N ASP A 8 3.15 -7.25 -4.95
CA ASP A 8 1.70 -7.08 -5.04
C ASP A 8 1.29 -5.61 -4.86
N HIS A 9 1.99 -4.88 -3.99
CA HIS A 9 1.81 -3.43 -3.87
C HIS A 9 2.52 -2.67 -4.99
N THR A 10 3.84 -2.83 -5.11
CA THR A 10 4.68 -1.90 -5.89
C THR A 10 4.62 -2.12 -7.40
N VAL A 11 4.26 -3.33 -7.82
CA VAL A 11 4.09 -3.70 -9.23
C VAL A 11 2.63 -3.94 -9.53
N GLY A 12 1.96 -4.82 -8.78
CA GLY A 12 0.57 -5.21 -9.00
C GLY A 12 -0.37 -4.01 -8.87
N PHE A 13 -0.57 -3.52 -7.64
CA PHE A 13 -1.48 -2.40 -7.40
C PHE A 13 -1.00 -1.13 -8.10
N ARG A 14 0.24 -0.69 -7.88
CA ARG A 14 0.75 0.56 -8.47
C ARG A 14 0.80 0.59 -9.99
N GLY A 15 0.91 -0.57 -10.65
CA GLY A 15 0.83 -0.70 -12.11
C GLY A 15 -0.59 -0.85 -12.66
N SER A 16 -1.60 -1.01 -11.79
CA SER A 16 -2.98 -1.26 -12.21
C SER A 16 -3.77 0.01 -12.53
N GLU A 17 -4.86 -0.16 -13.29
CA GLU A 17 -5.86 0.90 -13.49
C GLU A 17 -6.48 1.36 -12.16
N ALA A 18 -6.67 0.43 -11.22
CA ALA A 18 -7.24 0.73 -9.90
C ALA A 18 -6.41 1.75 -9.12
N PHE A 19 -5.08 1.74 -9.23
CA PHE A 19 -4.24 2.78 -8.62
C PHE A 19 -4.49 4.16 -9.23
N THR A 20 -4.68 4.23 -10.55
CA THR A 20 -5.01 5.50 -11.23
C THR A 20 -6.37 6.03 -10.78
N GLN A 21 -7.38 5.16 -10.71
CA GLN A 21 -8.72 5.53 -10.23
C GLN A 21 -8.67 5.98 -8.75
N TRP A 22 -7.95 5.24 -7.90
CA TRP A 22 -7.74 5.62 -6.51
C TRP A 22 -7.09 6.99 -6.39
N ARG A 23 -5.98 7.24 -7.12
CA ARG A 23 -5.31 8.54 -7.14
C ARG A 23 -6.24 9.66 -7.59
N ALA A 24 -7.09 9.44 -8.59
CA ALA A 24 -8.04 10.46 -9.05
C ALA A 24 -9.01 10.90 -7.94
N LEU A 25 -9.45 9.96 -7.10
CA LEU A 25 -10.36 10.23 -6.00
C LEU A 25 -9.68 10.95 -4.83
N VAL A 26 -8.45 10.54 -4.46
CA VAL A 26 -7.85 11.01 -3.19
C VAL A 26 -6.78 12.09 -3.35
N SER A 27 -6.12 12.18 -4.51
CA SER A 27 -5.00 13.13 -4.70
C SER A 27 -5.34 14.59 -4.42
N PRO A 28 -6.54 15.12 -4.78
CA PRO A 28 -6.89 16.52 -4.50
C PRO A 28 -6.92 16.89 -3.02
N HIS A 29 -6.99 15.89 -2.13
CA HIS A 29 -7.06 16.09 -0.69
C HIS A 29 -5.68 16.00 -0.01
N PHE A 30 -4.62 15.67 -0.74
CA PHE A 30 -3.27 15.61 -0.17
C PHE A 30 -2.61 16.99 -0.16
N ALA A 31 -2.15 17.42 1.02
CA ALA A 31 -1.33 18.62 1.16
C ALA A 31 0.06 18.47 0.50
N ALA A 32 0.58 17.25 0.42
CA ALA A 32 1.83 16.87 -0.25
C ALA A 32 1.79 15.38 -0.62
N PRO A 33 2.67 14.88 -1.51
CA PRO A 33 2.76 13.45 -1.80
C PRO A 33 2.98 12.63 -0.50
N PRO A 34 2.22 11.55 -0.27
CA PRO A 34 2.38 10.74 0.93
C PRO A 34 3.71 9.99 0.91
N VAL A 35 4.38 9.94 2.06
CA VAL A 35 5.53 9.06 2.29
C VAL A 35 5.00 7.67 2.64
N VAL A 36 5.51 6.64 1.97
CA VAL A 36 5.06 5.26 2.15
C VAL A 36 6.26 4.40 2.53
N THR A 37 6.13 3.65 3.63
CA THR A 37 7.11 2.67 4.10
C THR A 37 6.49 1.29 4.13
N HIS A 38 7.32 0.26 3.96
CA HIS A 38 6.93 -1.14 4.10
C HIS A 38 7.61 -1.73 5.33
N SER A 39 6.94 -2.68 5.97
CA SER A 39 7.45 -3.34 7.18
C SER A 39 7.01 -4.78 7.18
N GLU A 40 7.77 -5.62 7.88
CA GLU A 40 7.48 -7.04 8.06
C GLU A 40 7.31 -7.31 9.55
N GLU A 41 6.34 -8.15 9.89
CA GLU A 41 6.13 -8.59 11.27
C GLU A 41 7.18 -9.64 11.62
N VAL A 42 8.11 -9.29 12.51
CA VAL A 42 9.21 -10.18 12.93
C VAL A 42 8.87 -11.04 14.14
N LEU A 43 7.79 -10.70 14.85
CA LEU A 43 7.29 -11.42 16.01
C LEU A 43 5.76 -11.35 15.96
N SER A 44 5.12 -12.51 15.91
CA SER A 44 3.67 -12.59 16.04
C SER A 44 3.30 -13.23 17.37
N SER A 45 2.30 -12.65 18.03
CA SER A 45 1.69 -13.23 19.23
C SER A 45 0.86 -14.43 18.80
N GLY A 46 1.46 -15.62 18.81
CA GLY A 46 0.71 -16.86 18.68
C GLY A 46 -0.29 -16.99 19.83
N ALA A 47 -1.59 -16.90 19.53
CA ALA A 47 -2.61 -17.36 20.46
C ALA A 47 -2.43 -18.88 20.58
N GLY A 48 -1.99 -19.32 21.78
CA GLY A 48 -1.94 -20.74 22.14
C GLY A 48 -3.32 -21.36 22.26
#